data_AF-A0A517VU06-F1
#
_entry.id   AF-A0A517VU06-F1
#
_cell.length_a   1.000
_cell.length_b   1.000
_cell.length_c   1.000
_cell.angle_alpha   90.00
_cell.angle_beta   90.00
_cell.angle_gamma   90.00
#
_symmetry.space_group_name_H-M   'P 1'
#
loop_
_entity.id
_entity.type
_entity.pdbx_description
1 polymer ?
#
loop_
_entity_poly.entity_id
_entity_poly.type
_entity_poly.pdbx_seq_one_letter_code
_entity_poly.pdbx_strand_id
1 'polypeptide(L)'
;MKQPQRSHTSCWTTPIALILPMCIANVSTAQSTSDSIKDEISYTNEIRPIVNNFCATCHAGDDPEGEFVLTSYEDVRKHVEKGELLKRINDAQDPMPQSGLLPKYMRRLFQIWADNGYVNQGKNNRGKAQPDYGKFTPPKITPVDINEKGFDLLKNMQGHWVGSMKLMGQDFDWFAFDYRAIAPSHVHGIFEAGTLGNLFTSFFVTNFNGKRTIMARNGGILNGIYRTSYFVLDKVEYGRNGSYYRLVDAYGGNDIMWMELTFFGNQIEFNSYTSRFGLITPPKLHMSFQAKRMHPELAAQAAKTVGFPKNVIDFDLSKGLPKPNWGEDVPQTSASYIWEEKGKSLIELGKIAKDPYRIDQMPHLSQLSVEIHRTELTKGKKLHLYLSNRALTDKQGKFITQFGYIREDLLDGLLAFPEISSKENHFTFTYLHPGKYFLTVIADMDADGYPSPGDITHSRTQVVVKPKSHTKVVIKNLNVRN
;
A
#
# COMPACT_ATOMS: atom_id res chain seq x y z
N MET A 1 -44.04 32.42 -38.20
CA MET A 1 -43.79 32.37 -39.67
C MET A 1 -42.74 31.29 -39.91
N LYS A 2 -43.13 30.06 -40.29
CA LYS A 2 -43.31 29.53 -41.67
C LYS A 2 -42.04 29.56 -42.55
N GLN A 3 -41.35 28.40 -42.59
CA GLN A 3 -40.98 27.53 -43.75
C GLN A 3 -40.28 28.10 -45.01
N PRO A 4 -39.51 27.31 -45.82
CA PRO A 4 -39.89 26.01 -46.48
C PRO A 4 -38.80 24.89 -46.47
N GLN A 5 -39.06 23.57 -46.54
CA GLN A 5 -39.61 22.65 -47.61
C GLN A 5 -38.70 22.57 -48.87
N ARG A 6 -38.26 21.45 -49.50
CA ARG A 6 -38.65 20.02 -49.73
C ARG A 6 -37.37 19.23 -50.17
N SER A 7 -37.26 17.89 -50.22
CA SER A 7 -37.99 16.96 -51.11
C SER A 7 -37.65 15.47 -50.87
N HIS A 8 -38.54 14.64 -51.41
CA HIS A 8 -38.81 13.20 -51.22
C HIS A 8 -37.79 12.20 -51.79
N THR A 9 -37.78 10.98 -51.25
CA THR A 9 -38.15 9.74 -51.98
C THR A 9 -38.50 8.61 -51.01
N SER A 10 -39.70 8.02 -51.19
CA SER A 10 -40.17 6.80 -50.52
C SER A 10 -40.05 5.61 -51.48
N CYS A 11 -39.58 4.46 -51.00
CA CYS A 11 -39.82 3.17 -51.66
C CYS A 11 -40.14 2.11 -50.60
N TRP A 12 -41.26 1.43 -50.80
CA TRP A 12 -41.83 0.41 -49.93
C TRP A 12 -41.14 -0.93 -50.17
N THR A 13 -40.76 -1.67 -49.11
CA THR A 13 -40.75 -3.14 -49.13
C THR A 13 -41.07 -3.72 -47.75
N THR A 14 -41.84 -4.80 -47.79
CA THR A 14 -42.53 -5.58 -46.75
C THR A 14 -41.63 -6.23 -45.69
N PRO A 15 -42.08 -6.41 -44.43
CA PRO A 15 -41.39 -7.25 -43.46
C PRO A 15 -41.73 -8.73 -43.68
N ILE A 16 -40.71 -9.55 -43.92
CA ILE A 16 -40.79 -11.01 -43.88
C ILE A 16 -40.73 -11.44 -42.41
N ALA A 17 -41.81 -12.05 -41.92
CA ALA A 17 -41.85 -12.74 -40.64
C ALA A 17 -41.11 -14.08 -40.76
N LEU A 18 -39.96 -14.19 -40.10
CA LEU A 18 -39.24 -15.45 -39.95
C LEU A 18 -39.72 -16.14 -38.66
N ILE A 19 -40.56 -17.16 -38.80
CA ILE A 19 -40.98 -18.05 -37.73
C ILE A 19 -39.82 -19.02 -37.46
N LEU A 20 -39.19 -18.92 -36.29
CA LEU A 20 -38.25 -19.92 -35.79
C LEU A 20 -39.01 -20.94 -34.92
N PRO A 21 -38.84 -22.26 -35.15
CA PRO A 21 -39.54 -23.29 -34.41
C PRO A 21 -38.98 -23.41 -32.98
N MET A 22 -39.91 -23.42 -32.04
CA MET A 22 -39.70 -23.66 -30.62
C MET A 22 -39.29 -25.12 -30.40
N CYS A 23 -37.98 -25.39 -30.30
CA CYS A 23 -37.48 -26.65 -29.78
C CYS A 23 -37.48 -26.61 -28.26
N ILE A 24 -38.42 -27.36 -27.68
CA ILE A 24 -38.48 -27.71 -26.26
C ILE A 24 -37.30 -28.65 -25.99
N ALA A 25 -36.21 -28.09 -25.46
CA ALA A 25 -35.19 -28.88 -24.79
C ALA A 25 -35.56 -28.96 -23.31
N ASN A 26 -35.88 -30.18 -22.85
CA ASN A 26 -36.01 -30.51 -21.44
C ASN A 26 -34.72 -30.12 -20.71
N VAL A 27 -34.72 -28.95 -20.07
CA VAL A 27 -33.72 -28.60 -19.07
C VAL A 27 -33.99 -29.50 -17.88
N SER A 28 -33.18 -30.55 -17.76
CA SER A 28 -33.01 -31.28 -16.51
C SER A 28 -32.72 -30.24 -15.43
N THR A 29 -33.65 -30.08 -14.49
CA THR A 29 -33.41 -29.32 -13.27
C THR A 29 -32.28 -30.02 -12.54
N ALA A 30 -31.06 -29.51 -12.70
CA ALA A 30 -29.96 -29.78 -11.79
C ALA A 30 -30.36 -29.19 -10.44
N GLN A 31 -31.04 -30.03 -9.67
CA GLN A 31 -31.41 -29.84 -8.29
C GLN A 31 -30.14 -29.43 -7.54
N SER A 32 -30.09 -28.19 -7.07
CA SER A 32 -29.03 -27.72 -6.19
C SER A 32 -29.09 -28.56 -4.91
N THR A 33 -28.26 -29.60 -4.83
CA THR A 33 -28.09 -30.34 -3.59
C THR A 33 -27.52 -29.37 -2.57
N SER A 34 -28.34 -29.08 -1.57
CA SER A 34 -27.95 -28.45 -0.32
C SER A 34 -26.93 -29.36 0.37
N ASP A 35 -25.67 -29.23 -0.02
CA ASP A 35 -24.58 -29.76 0.80
C ASP A 35 -24.46 -28.83 2.02
N SER A 36 -25.09 -29.29 3.10
CA SER A 36 -24.98 -28.71 4.43
C SER A 36 -23.50 -28.55 4.78
N ILE A 37 -23.04 -27.31 4.99
CA ILE A 37 -21.76 -27.04 5.64
C ILE A 37 -21.91 -27.55 7.08
N LYS A 38 -21.47 -28.78 7.33
CA LYS A 38 -21.42 -29.43 8.64
C LYS A 38 -20.03 -29.31 9.26
N ASP A 39 -19.26 -28.32 8.84
CA ASP A 39 -17.98 -27.98 9.45
C ASP A 39 -18.17 -26.77 10.37
N GLU A 40 -17.65 -26.88 11.58
CA GLU A 40 -17.65 -25.85 12.60
C GLU A 40 -16.89 -24.62 12.08
N ILE A 41 -17.60 -23.52 11.83
CA ILE A 41 -16.97 -22.23 11.51
C ILE A 41 -16.37 -21.66 12.81
N SER A 42 -15.11 -21.26 12.75
CA SER A 42 -14.36 -20.73 13.87
C SER A 42 -13.69 -19.40 13.53
N TYR A 43 -13.30 -18.67 14.57
CA TYR A 43 -12.57 -17.43 14.38
C TYR A 43 -11.19 -17.67 13.77
N THR A 44 -10.44 -18.62 14.32
CA THR A 44 -9.04 -18.85 13.91
C THR A 44 -8.90 -19.25 12.46
N ASN A 45 -9.84 -20.04 11.94
CA ASN A 45 -9.71 -20.70 10.64
C ASN A 45 -10.40 -19.89 9.53
N GLU A 46 -11.60 -19.35 9.77
CA GLU A 46 -12.40 -18.69 8.72
C GLU A 46 -12.49 -17.18 8.88
N ILE A 47 -12.71 -16.67 10.09
CA ILE A 47 -13.04 -15.25 10.29
C ILE A 47 -11.79 -14.37 10.33
N ARG A 48 -10.76 -14.78 11.09
CA ARG A 48 -9.53 -14.01 11.28
C ARG A 48 -8.83 -13.68 9.96
N PRO A 49 -8.68 -14.61 8.99
CA PRO A 49 -8.11 -14.26 7.68
C PRO A 49 -8.92 -13.18 6.95
N ILE A 50 -10.25 -13.17 7.06
CA ILE A 50 -11.09 -12.15 6.43
C ILE A 50 -10.89 -10.80 7.14
N VAL A 51 -10.92 -10.80 8.47
CA VAL A 51 -10.73 -9.58 9.25
C VAL A 51 -9.36 -8.96 8.98
N ASN A 52 -8.29 -9.75 9.03
CA ASN A 52 -6.92 -9.27 8.81
C ASN A 52 -6.73 -8.68 7.41
N ASN A 53 -7.38 -9.29 6.40
CA ASN A 53 -7.20 -8.87 5.01
C ASN A 53 -8.12 -7.71 4.60
N PHE A 54 -9.28 -7.55 5.21
CA PHE A 54 -10.31 -6.62 4.73
C PHE A 54 -10.71 -5.55 5.73
N CYS A 55 -10.43 -5.73 7.02
CA CYS A 55 -10.94 -4.86 8.08
C CYS A 55 -9.81 -4.22 8.86
N ALA A 56 -8.79 -4.99 9.22
CA ALA A 56 -7.73 -4.57 10.13
C ALA A 56 -6.87 -3.41 9.62
N THR A 57 -6.90 -3.05 8.33
CA THR A 57 -6.16 -1.87 7.83
C THR A 57 -6.66 -0.57 8.46
N CYS A 58 -7.98 -0.42 8.63
CA CYS A 58 -8.62 0.78 9.17
C CYS A 58 -9.14 0.57 10.60
N HIS A 59 -9.45 -0.67 10.98
CA HIS A 59 -10.05 -1.03 12.26
C HIS A 59 -9.04 -1.69 13.21
N ALA A 60 -7.84 -1.12 13.32
CA ALA A 60 -6.77 -1.62 14.18
C ALA A 60 -5.93 -0.49 14.79
N GLY A 61 -5.00 -0.87 15.67
CA GLY A 61 -4.08 0.05 16.32
C GLY A 61 -4.70 0.86 17.46
N ASP A 62 -4.01 1.92 17.86
CA ASP A 62 -4.41 2.75 19.01
C ASP A 62 -5.54 3.75 18.68
N ASP A 63 -5.72 4.09 17.39
CA ASP A 63 -6.71 5.04 16.87
C ASP A 63 -7.48 4.44 15.66
N PRO A 64 -8.30 3.39 15.85
CA PRO A 64 -9.07 2.76 14.76
C PRO A 64 -10.17 3.69 14.22
N GLU A 65 -10.47 3.58 12.91
CA GLU A 65 -11.57 4.33 12.29
C GLU A 65 -12.90 4.04 12.99
N GLY A 66 -13.59 5.11 13.40
CA GLY A 66 -14.88 5.03 14.10
C GLY A 66 -14.80 4.38 15.49
N GLU A 67 -13.62 4.35 16.11
CA GLU A 67 -13.37 3.68 17.41
C GLU A 67 -13.69 2.18 17.38
N PHE A 68 -13.67 1.59 16.18
CA PHE A 68 -14.12 0.23 15.91
C PHE A 68 -12.91 -0.67 15.70
N VAL A 69 -12.46 -1.37 16.76
CA VAL A 69 -11.30 -2.27 16.73
C VAL A 69 -11.74 -3.67 16.28
N LEU A 70 -10.97 -4.31 15.40
CA LEU A 70 -11.19 -5.68 14.93
C LEU A 70 -9.89 -6.51 14.96
N THR A 71 -9.02 -6.32 15.95
CA THR A 71 -7.67 -6.91 15.96
C THR A 71 -7.56 -8.24 16.69
N SER A 72 -8.56 -8.59 17.50
CA SER A 72 -8.57 -9.85 18.25
C SER A 72 -9.88 -10.63 18.08
N TYR A 73 -9.90 -11.88 18.55
CA TYR A 73 -11.12 -12.67 18.64
C TYR A 73 -12.19 -11.93 19.44
N GLU A 74 -11.81 -11.39 20.60
CA GLU A 74 -12.70 -10.69 21.52
C GLU A 74 -13.29 -9.44 20.88
N ASP A 75 -12.46 -8.65 20.18
CA ASP A 75 -12.89 -7.46 19.46
C ASP A 75 -13.92 -7.79 18.38
N VAL A 76 -13.58 -8.75 17.51
CA VAL A 76 -14.44 -9.15 16.39
C VAL A 76 -15.73 -9.76 16.91
N ARG A 77 -15.66 -10.65 17.90
CA ARG A 77 -16.83 -11.26 18.54
C ARG A 77 -17.74 -10.18 19.13
N LYS A 78 -17.20 -9.26 19.92
CA LYS A 78 -17.97 -8.17 20.54
C LYS A 78 -18.77 -7.39 19.51
N HIS A 79 -18.18 -7.06 18.36
CA HIS A 79 -18.84 -6.27 17.33
C HIS A 79 -19.83 -7.08 16.48
N VAL A 80 -19.61 -8.38 16.31
CA VAL A 80 -20.60 -9.29 15.68
C VAL A 80 -21.78 -9.55 16.62
N GLU A 81 -21.54 -9.78 17.91
CA GLU A 81 -22.58 -9.98 18.94
C GLU A 81 -23.51 -8.78 19.05
N LYS A 82 -22.97 -7.56 18.96
CA LYS A 82 -23.76 -6.33 18.91
C LYS A 82 -24.52 -6.11 17.60
N GLY A 83 -24.29 -6.96 16.59
CA GLY A 83 -24.86 -6.83 15.25
C GLY A 83 -24.27 -5.70 14.41
N GLU A 84 -23.37 -4.90 14.97
CA GLU A 84 -22.75 -3.74 14.31
C GLU A 84 -21.95 -4.20 13.08
N LEU A 85 -21.09 -5.22 13.25
CA LEU A 85 -20.27 -5.71 12.14
C LEU A 85 -21.13 -6.38 11.05
N LEU A 86 -22.10 -7.21 11.44
CA LEU A 86 -23.00 -7.88 10.49
C LEU A 86 -23.85 -6.88 9.70
N LYS A 87 -24.36 -5.85 10.36
CA LYS A 87 -25.07 -4.76 9.67
C LYS A 87 -24.14 -4.07 8.68
N ARG A 88 -22.95 -3.67 9.14
CA ARG A 88 -21.98 -2.91 8.34
C ARG A 88 -21.53 -3.66 7.09
N ILE A 89 -21.16 -4.94 7.21
CA ILE A 89 -20.70 -5.71 6.05
C ILE A 89 -21.83 -6.05 5.08
N ASN A 90 -23.10 -5.87 5.43
CA ASN A 90 -24.24 -6.12 4.56
C ASN A 90 -24.88 -4.85 3.99
N ASP A 91 -24.37 -3.67 4.35
CA ASP A 91 -24.92 -2.38 3.92
C ASP A 91 -24.43 -2.00 2.52
N ALA A 92 -25.30 -2.11 1.51
CA ALA A 92 -24.93 -1.76 0.13
C ALA A 92 -24.90 -0.24 -0.13
N GLN A 93 -25.53 0.57 0.72
CA GLN A 93 -25.56 2.03 0.60
C GLN A 93 -24.33 2.67 1.24
N ASP A 94 -23.76 2.00 2.23
CA ASP A 94 -22.54 2.42 2.90
C ASP A 94 -21.59 1.21 3.06
N PRO A 95 -20.96 0.77 1.95
CA PRO A 95 -20.31 -0.53 1.89
C PRO A 95 -19.00 -0.57 2.66
N MET A 96 -18.84 -1.53 3.58
CA MET A 96 -17.51 -1.89 4.12
C MET A 96 -16.97 -3.21 3.57
N PRO A 97 -15.69 -3.23 3.13
CA PRO A 97 -14.75 -2.10 3.06
C PRO A 97 -15.17 -1.02 2.04
N GLN A 98 -14.68 0.21 2.17
CA GLN A 98 -15.08 1.37 1.34
C GLN A 98 -14.95 1.13 -0.18
N SER A 99 -14.06 0.23 -0.59
CA SER A 99 -13.90 -0.22 -1.97
C SER A 99 -15.09 -1.02 -2.54
N GLY A 100 -16.06 -1.39 -1.71
CA GLY A 100 -17.20 -2.24 -2.03
C GLY A 100 -17.36 -3.42 -1.06
N LEU A 101 -18.58 -3.96 -0.99
CA LEU A 101 -18.93 -5.04 -0.06
C LEU A 101 -18.05 -6.27 -0.19
N LEU A 102 -17.80 -6.92 0.95
CA LEU A 102 -17.27 -8.27 0.98
C LEU A 102 -18.10 -9.22 0.10
N PRO A 103 -17.46 -10.19 -0.58
CA PRO A 103 -18.19 -11.24 -1.29
C PRO A 103 -19.25 -11.89 -0.41
N LYS A 104 -20.42 -12.20 -0.97
CA LYS A 104 -21.58 -12.73 -0.22
C LYS A 104 -21.24 -13.97 0.61
N TYR A 105 -20.35 -14.84 0.11
CA TYR A 105 -19.92 -16.03 0.85
C TYR A 105 -19.11 -15.67 2.10
N MET A 106 -18.21 -14.68 2.04
CA MET A 106 -17.43 -14.22 3.20
C MET A 106 -18.33 -13.61 4.26
N ARG A 107 -19.30 -12.77 3.86
CA ARG A 107 -20.30 -12.20 4.78
C ARG A 107 -21.13 -13.28 5.46
N ARG A 108 -21.47 -14.34 4.71
CA ARG A 108 -22.19 -15.49 5.24
C ARG A 108 -21.37 -16.26 6.28
N LEU A 109 -20.03 -16.30 6.17
CA LEU A 109 -19.19 -16.94 7.19
C LEU A 109 -19.32 -16.25 8.55
N PHE A 110 -19.38 -14.91 8.60
CA PHE A 110 -19.64 -14.19 9.86
C PHE A 110 -21.00 -14.52 10.45
N GLN A 111 -22.04 -14.62 9.61
CA GLN A 111 -23.39 -14.99 10.09
C GLN A 111 -23.40 -16.41 10.65
N ILE A 112 -22.84 -17.38 9.92
CA ILE A 112 -22.78 -18.78 10.38
C ILE A 112 -21.93 -18.90 11.66
N TRP A 113 -20.83 -18.17 11.75
CA TRP A 113 -20.00 -18.13 12.96
C TRP A 113 -20.76 -17.57 14.18
N ALA A 114 -21.56 -16.51 13.98
CA ALA A 114 -22.42 -15.94 15.01
C ALA A 114 -23.51 -16.94 15.43
N ASP A 115 -24.17 -17.56 14.46
CA ASP A 115 -25.23 -18.56 14.70
C ASP A 115 -24.68 -19.82 15.41
N ASN A 116 -23.40 -20.13 15.20
CA ASN A 116 -22.70 -21.26 15.84
C ASN A 116 -22.03 -20.91 17.18
N GLY A 117 -22.36 -19.76 17.78
CA GLY A 117 -21.90 -19.41 19.13
C GLY A 117 -20.47 -18.89 19.22
N TYR A 118 -19.95 -18.28 18.15
CA TYR A 118 -18.67 -17.57 18.15
C TYR A 118 -17.47 -18.44 18.52
N VAL A 119 -17.37 -19.64 17.95
CA VAL A 119 -16.26 -20.56 18.23
C VAL A 119 -14.92 -19.87 17.99
N ASN A 120 -14.05 -19.77 19.02
CA ASN A 120 -12.74 -19.14 18.87
C ASN A 120 -11.81 -20.04 18.06
N GLN A 121 -11.47 -21.20 18.63
CA GLN A 121 -10.64 -22.21 18.00
C GLN A 121 -11.52 -23.35 17.52
N GLY A 122 -11.58 -23.56 16.21
CA GLY A 122 -12.30 -24.70 15.64
C GLY A 122 -11.57 -26.00 15.93
N LYS A 123 -12.30 -27.12 16.03
CA LYS A 123 -11.68 -28.44 15.98
C LYS A 123 -10.94 -28.55 14.65
N ASN A 124 -9.70 -29.06 14.66
CA ASN A 124 -8.87 -29.28 13.48
C ASN A 124 -9.51 -30.31 12.53
N ASN A 125 -10.58 -29.94 11.85
CA ASN A 125 -11.19 -30.72 10.79
C ASN A 125 -10.46 -30.40 9.48
N ARG A 126 -9.33 -31.09 9.29
CA ARG A 126 -8.75 -31.36 7.97
C ARG A 126 -9.76 -32.19 7.17
N GLY A 127 -10.80 -31.56 6.61
CA GLY A 127 -11.92 -32.37 6.12
C GLY A 127 -13.05 -31.71 5.34
N LYS A 128 -12.86 -30.58 4.65
CA LYS A 128 -13.60 -30.25 3.40
C LYS A 128 -12.94 -29.06 2.71
N ALA A 129 -13.04 -29.05 1.39
CA ALA A 129 -12.23 -28.26 0.47
C ALA A 129 -12.11 -26.78 0.90
N GLN A 130 -10.93 -26.43 1.45
CA GLN A 130 -10.30 -25.17 1.07
C GLN A 130 -10.44 -25.04 -0.46
N PRO A 131 -10.57 -23.83 -1.04
CA PRO A 131 -10.23 -23.66 -2.46
C PRO A 131 -8.98 -24.51 -2.72
N ASP A 132 -8.96 -25.34 -3.77
CA ASP A 132 -7.82 -26.23 -4.03
C ASP A 132 -6.60 -25.35 -4.40
N TYR A 133 -6.04 -24.72 -3.37
CA TYR A 133 -4.83 -23.95 -3.41
C TYR A 133 -3.64 -24.92 -3.55
N GLY A 134 -3.85 -26.23 -3.33
CA GLY A 134 -2.89 -27.31 -3.50
C GLY A 134 -2.42 -27.51 -4.95
N LYS A 135 -3.00 -26.78 -5.91
CA LYS A 135 -2.58 -26.79 -7.32
C LYS A 135 -2.23 -25.42 -7.88
N PHE A 136 -1.80 -24.46 -7.06
CA PHE A 136 -1.13 -23.29 -7.63
C PHE A 136 0.15 -23.75 -8.33
N THR A 137 0.11 -23.78 -9.65
CA THR A 137 1.28 -24.07 -10.47
C THR A 137 1.90 -22.73 -10.84
N PRO A 138 3.05 -22.34 -10.26
CA PRO A 138 3.66 -21.07 -10.55
C PRO A 138 3.97 -20.98 -12.05
N PRO A 139 3.64 -19.86 -12.71
CA PRO A 139 3.96 -19.68 -14.11
C PRO A 139 5.47 -19.61 -14.31
N LYS A 140 5.94 -19.90 -15.53
CA LYS A 140 7.34 -19.65 -15.88
C LYS A 140 7.56 -18.14 -16.00
N ILE A 141 8.26 -17.56 -15.04
CA ILE A 141 8.65 -16.15 -15.07
C ILE A 141 9.94 -15.99 -15.87
N THR A 142 9.89 -15.15 -16.90
CA THR A 142 11.06 -14.81 -17.73
C THR A 142 11.46 -13.36 -17.48
N PRO A 143 12.52 -13.10 -16.71
CA PRO A 143 12.96 -11.73 -16.47
C PRO A 143 13.47 -11.05 -17.74
N VAL A 144 13.45 -9.72 -17.75
CA VAL A 144 14.16 -8.90 -18.72
C VAL A 144 15.65 -8.86 -18.36
N ASP A 145 16.51 -9.06 -19.37
CA ASP A 145 17.95 -8.86 -19.21
C ASP A 145 18.29 -7.37 -19.33
N ILE A 146 18.70 -6.78 -18.22
CA ILE A 146 19.02 -5.35 -18.16
C ILE A 146 20.36 -4.98 -18.78
N ASN A 147 21.16 -5.98 -19.20
CA ASN A 147 22.32 -5.74 -20.05
C ASN A 147 21.90 -5.37 -21.48
N GLU A 148 20.68 -5.73 -21.89
CA GLU A 148 20.13 -5.42 -23.21
C GLU A 148 19.15 -4.24 -23.16
N LYS A 149 18.20 -4.24 -22.21
CA LYS A 149 17.19 -3.19 -22.07
C LYS A 149 16.58 -3.11 -20.67
N GLY A 150 16.06 -1.94 -20.31
CA GLY A 150 15.31 -1.73 -19.07
C GLY A 150 16.12 -1.21 -17.89
N PHE A 151 17.45 -1.14 -18.00
CA PHE A 151 18.30 -0.59 -16.93
C PHE A 151 17.98 0.88 -16.60
N ASP A 152 17.48 1.62 -17.59
CA ASP A 152 17.04 3.01 -17.47
C ASP A 152 15.84 3.19 -16.52
N LEU A 153 15.12 2.12 -16.16
CA LEU A 153 14.09 2.14 -15.10
C LEU A 153 14.62 2.79 -13.81
N LEU A 154 15.83 2.46 -13.38
CA LEU A 154 16.38 3.02 -12.14
C LEU A 154 16.54 4.55 -12.24
N LYS A 155 17.10 5.04 -13.35
CA LYS A 155 17.26 6.48 -13.60
C LYS A 155 15.91 7.19 -13.72
N ASN A 156 14.94 6.51 -14.34
CA ASN A 156 13.60 7.04 -14.51
C ASN A 156 12.85 7.08 -13.18
N MET A 157 12.99 6.07 -12.31
CA MET A 157 12.34 6.03 -11.01
C MET A 157 12.93 7.05 -10.02
N GLN A 158 14.22 7.35 -10.13
CA GLN A 158 14.90 8.25 -9.19
C GLN A 158 14.28 9.67 -9.19
N GLY A 159 13.78 10.10 -8.04
CA GLY A 159 13.24 11.45 -7.90
C GLY A 159 12.35 11.62 -6.67
N HIS A 160 12.04 12.88 -6.38
CA HIS A 160 10.90 13.24 -5.55
C HIS A 160 9.68 13.40 -6.47
N TRP A 161 8.64 12.62 -6.24
CA TRP A 161 7.43 12.58 -7.06
C TRP A 161 6.25 13.10 -6.27
N VAL A 162 5.55 14.08 -6.81
CA VAL A 162 4.39 14.72 -6.18
C VAL A 162 3.22 14.70 -7.15
N GLY A 163 2.05 14.29 -6.69
CA GLY A 163 0.83 14.25 -7.49
C GLY A 163 -0.32 13.58 -6.74
N SER A 164 -1.23 12.93 -7.45
CA SER A 164 -2.41 12.31 -6.86
C SER A 164 -2.25 10.80 -6.70
N MET A 165 -2.97 10.23 -5.74
CA MET A 165 -3.00 8.79 -5.49
C MET A 165 -4.43 8.30 -5.37
N LYS A 166 -4.76 7.22 -6.06
CA LYS A 166 -5.93 6.39 -5.76
C LYS A 166 -5.44 5.15 -5.03
N LEU A 167 -5.88 4.93 -3.80
CA LEU A 167 -5.50 3.77 -2.99
C LEU A 167 -6.74 3.06 -2.48
N MET A 168 -6.90 1.79 -2.82
CA MET A 168 -8.02 0.96 -2.37
C MET A 168 -9.41 1.60 -2.61
N GLY A 169 -9.56 2.36 -3.69
CA GLY A 169 -10.81 3.02 -4.06
C GLY A 169 -10.99 4.43 -3.50
N GLN A 170 -10.15 4.87 -2.57
CA GLN A 170 -10.10 6.25 -2.09
C GLN A 170 -9.20 7.09 -3.00
N ASP A 171 -9.60 8.34 -3.26
CA ASP A 171 -8.82 9.31 -4.03
C ASP A 171 -8.17 10.31 -3.08
N PHE A 172 -6.87 10.54 -3.27
CA PHE A 172 -6.04 11.51 -2.56
C PHE A 172 -5.52 12.50 -3.60
N ASP A 173 -5.92 13.76 -3.48
CA ASP A 173 -5.54 14.81 -4.44
C ASP A 173 -4.05 15.13 -4.41
N TRP A 174 -3.41 14.90 -3.26
CA TRP A 174 -1.99 15.12 -3.04
C TRP A 174 -1.34 13.95 -2.31
N PHE A 175 -0.20 13.50 -2.83
CA PHE A 175 0.66 12.48 -2.26
C PHE A 175 2.08 12.65 -2.80
N ALA A 176 3.07 12.25 -2.00
CA ALA A 176 4.47 12.33 -2.39
C ALA A 176 5.26 11.05 -2.08
N PHE A 177 6.19 10.71 -2.97
CA PHE A 177 7.19 9.68 -2.75
C PHE A 177 8.60 10.19 -3.05
N ASP A 178 9.54 9.90 -2.15
CA ASP A 178 10.95 10.23 -2.31
C ASP A 178 11.79 8.99 -2.67
N TYR A 179 11.94 8.72 -3.97
CA TYR A 179 12.69 7.59 -4.53
C TYR A 179 14.16 7.93 -4.82
N ARG A 180 14.86 8.55 -3.86
CA ARG A 180 16.30 8.81 -4.02
C ARG A 180 17.13 7.52 -4.03
N ALA A 181 18.31 7.60 -4.66
CA ALA A 181 19.22 6.46 -4.71
C ALA A 181 19.93 6.27 -3.37
N ILE A 182 20.01 5.02 -2.94
CA ILE A 182 20.68 4.60 -1.70
C ILE A 182 21.93 3.75 -1.97
N ALA A 183 22.10 3.28 -3.21
CA ALA A 183 23.27 2.55 -3.67
C ALA A 183 23.53 2.84 -5.16
N PRO A 184 24.66 2.39 -5.74
CA PRO A 184 24.92 2.54 -7.17
C PRO A 184 23.82 1.97 -8.07
N SER A 185 23.04 1.01 -7.59
CA SER A 185 22.08 0.24 -8.37
C SER A 185 20.75 0.05 -7.65
N HIS A 186 20.40 0.97 -6.74
CA HIS A 186 19.25 0.85 -5.83
C HIS A 186 18.61 2.22 -5.56
N VAL A 187 17.31 2.34 -5.81
CA VAL A 187 16.46 3.46 -5.36
C VAL A 187 15.42 2.98 -4.35
N HIS A 188 15.12 3.81 -3.36
CA HIS A 188 14.22 3.46 -2.26
C HIS A 188 13.27 4.61 -1.98
N GLY A 189 11.97 4.32 -1.89
CA GLY A 189 10.93 5.25 -1.49
C GLY A 189 10.09 4.65 -0.37
N ILE A 190 9.59 5.51 0.50
CA ILE A 190 8.85 5.12 1.69
C ILE A 190 7.66 6.05 1.96
N PHE A 191 6.58 5.44 2.42
CA PHE A 191 5.43 6.06 3.05
C PHE A 191 5.48 5.70 4.55
N GLU A 192 5.74 6.70 5.39
CA GLU A 192 5.63 6.54 6.84
C GLU A 192 4.23 6.93 7.27
N ALA A 193 3.43 5.95 7.64
CA ALA A 193 2.07 6.12 8.16
C ALA A 193 2.04 6.43 9.68
N GLY A 194 3.21 6.62 10.29
CA GLY A 194 3.36 6.90 11.72
C GLY A 194 2.95 5.72 12.59
N THR A 195 1.95 5.88 13.45
CA THR A 195 1.49 4.80 14.36
C THR A 195 0.98 3.58 13.59
N LEU A 196 0.43 3.76 12.39
CA LEU A 196 -0.04 2.66 11.54
C LEU A 196 1.11 1.84 10.94
N GLY A 197 2.33 2.38 10.93
CA GLY A 197 3.55 1.73 10.48
C GLY A 197 4.17 2.37 9.24
N ASN A 198 4.84 1.57 8.42
CA ASN A 198 5.55 1.99 7.23
C ASN A 198 5.30 1.07 6.03
N LEU A 199 5.23 1.67 4.86
CA LEU A 199 5.22 0.96 3.58
C LEU A 199 6.29 1.57 2.68
N PHE A 200 7.19 0.76 2.16
CA PHE A 200 8.22 1.16 1.22
C PHE A 200 8.09 0.40 -0.08
N THR A 201 8.66 0.96 -1.13
CA THR A 201 9.03 0.25 -2.35
C THR A 201 10.47 0.58 -2.69
N SER A 202 11.27 -0.43 -3.02
CA SER A 202 12.62 -0.24 -3.53
C SER A 202 12.83 -0.98 -4.82
N PHE A 203 13.69 -0.45 -5.69
CA PHE A 203 14.05 -1.05 -6.98
C PHE A 203 15.56 -1.23 -7.02
N PHE A 204 16.02 -2.44 -7.31
CA PHE A 204 17.43 -2.79 -7.26
C PHE A 204 17.83 -3.81 -8.32
N VAL A 205 19.11 -3.76 -8.74
CA VAL A 205 19.68 -4.74 -9.66
C VAL A 205 20.03 -6.04 -8.93
N THR A 206 19.66 -7.16 -9.51
CA THR A 206 19.91 -8.51 -9.00
C THR A 206 20.14 -9.50 -10.14
N ASN A 207 20.60 -10.71 -9.83
CA ASN A 207 20.45 -11.84 -10.75
C ASN A 207 19.23 -12.65 -10.31
N PHE A 208 18.37 -13.03 -11.26
CA PHE A 208 17.22 -13.89 -10.99
C PHE A 208 16.89 -14.70 -12.25
N ASN A 209 16.58 -15.99 -12.10
CA ASN A 209 16.29 -16.93 -13.20
C ASN A 209 17.31 -16.84 -14.37
N GLY A 210 18.60 -16.80 -14.04
CA GLY A 210 19.68 -16.82 -15.03
C GLY A 210 19.94 -15.49 -15.76
N LYS A 211 19.26 -14.41 -15.39
CA LYS A 211 19.45 -13.08 -15.99
C LYS A 211 19.81 -12.04 -14.94
N ARG A 212 20.60 -11.05 -15.34
CA ARG A 212 20.71 -9.81 -14.57
C ARG A 212 19.46 -8.98 -14.86
N THR A 213 18.75 -8.58 -13.82
CA THR A 213 17.46 -7.92 -13.94
C THR A 213 17.24 -6.89 -12.83
N ILE A 214 16.13 -6.17 -12.88
CA ILE A 214 15.67 -5.31 -11.78
C ILE A 214 14.53 -6.01 -11.06
N MET A 215 14.58 -5.99 -9.74
CA MET A 215 13.48 -6.39 -8.89
C MET A 215 12.97 -5.21 -8.09
N ALA A 216 11.67 -5.21 -7.78
CA ALA A 216 11.10 -4.37 -6.76
C ALA A 216 10.84 -5.17 -5.48
N ARG A 217 11.17 -4.58 -4.34
CA ARG A 217 10.75 -5.06 -3.02
C ARG A 217 9.76 -4.05 -2.46
N ASN A 218 8.50 -4.47 -2.29
CA ASN A 218 7.43 -3.64 -1.74
C ASN A 218 6.96 -4.23 -0.41
N GLY A 219 6.89 -3.42 0.65
CA GLY A 219 6.49 -3.94 1.95
C GLY A 219 6.77 -3.02 3.11
N GLY A 220 6.80 -3.54 4.32
CA GLY A 220 7.03 -2.78 5.55
C GLY A 220 6.23 -3.38 6.70
N ILE A 221 5.85 -2.54 7.65
CA ILE A 221 4.92 -2.90 8.73
C ILE A 221 3.64 -2.12 8.54
N LEU A 222 2.51 -2.81 8.52
CA LEU A 222 1.20 -2.17 8.59
C LEU A 222 0.41 -2.80 9.73
N ASN A 223 0.02 -1.99 10.71
CA ASN A 223 -0.71 -2.42 11.90
C ASN A 223 -0.07 -3.61 12.61
N GLY A 224 1.26 -3.56 12.79
CA GLY A 224 2.03 -4.62 13.46
C GLY A 224 2.36 -5.84 12.58
N ILE A 225 1.80 -5.94 11.38
CA ILE A 225 2.07 -7.03 10.45
C ILE A 225 3.25 -6.65 9.56
N TYR A 226 4.33 -7.42 9.67
CA TYR A 226 5.42 -7.38 8.71
C TYR A 226 4.98 -8.04 7.41
N ARG A 227 5.17 -7.35 6.29
CA ARG A 227 4.85 -7.90 4.97
C ARG A 227 5.79 -7.33 3.91
N THR A 228 6.47 -8.20 3.18
CA THR A 228 7.30 -7.81 2.04
C THR A 228 7.10 -8.73 0.85
N SER A 229 6.91 -8.16 -0.34
CA SER A 229 6.66 -8.86 -1.59
C SER A 229 7.73 -8.51 -2.62
N TYR A 230 8.15 -9.50 -3.40
CA TYR A 230 9.18 -9.34 -4.43
C TYR A 230 8.57 -9.44 -5.82
N PHE A 231 8.95 -8.50 -6.67
CA PHE A 231 8.51 -8.41 -8.05
C PHE A 231 9.72 -8.36 -8.97
N VAL A 232 9.63 -9.00 -10.12
CA VAL A 232 10.70 -9.01 -11.12
C VAL A 232 10.25 -8.36 -12.42
N LEU A 233 11.13 -7.55 -13.01
CA LEU A 233 10.93 -6.92 -14.30
C LEU A 233 10.75 -7.99 -15.39
N ASP A 234 9.54 -8.12 -15.93
CA ASP A 234 9.20 -9.11 -16.96
C ASP A 234 8.91 -8.46 -18.32
N LYS A 235 8.61 -7.15 -18.35
CA LYS A 235 8.30 -6.44 -19.58
C LYS A 235 8.88 -5.03 -19.60
N VAL A 236 9.42 -4.66 -20.76
CA VAL A 236 9.91 -3.31 -21.07
C VAL A 236 9.50 -2.97 -22.49
N GLU A 237 8.84 -1.82 -22.65
CA GLU A 237 8.42 -1.25 -23.92
C GLU A 237 8.84 0.22 -24.00
N TYR A 238 9.42 0.60 -25.14
CA TYR A 238 9.80 1.98 -25.42
C TYR A 238 8.88 2.55 -26.49
N GLY A 239 8.14 3.58 -26.12
CA GLY A 239 7.32 4.36 -27.05
C GLY A 239 8.06 5.62 -27.51
N ARG A 240 7.44 6.37 -28.43
CA ARG A 240 8.00 7.62 -28.95
C ARG A 240 8.25 8.68 -27.86
N ASN A 241 7.38 8.71 -26.86
CA ASN A 241 7.36 9.77 -25.83
C ASN A 241 7.47 9.22 -24.40
N GLY A 242 7.69 7.93 -24.21
CA GLY A 242 7.71 7.34 -22.87
C GLY A 242 8.24 5.92 -22.81
N SER A 243 8.51 5.49 -21.59
CA SER A 243 9.02 4.14 -21.29
C SER A 243 8.07 3.45 -20.33
N TYR A 244 7.71 2.21 -20.65
CA TYR A 244 6.83 1.36 -19.85
C TYR A 244 7.60 0.17 -19.29
N TYR A 245 7.40 -0.09 -18.01
CA TYR A 245 8.00 -1.21 -17.29
C TYR A 245 6.92 -1.96 -16.53
N ARG A 246 6.98 -3.28 -16.58
CA ARG A 246 6.12 -4.16 -15.79
C ARG A 246 6.96 -5.05 -14.89
N LEU A 247 6.62 -5.07 -13.60
CA LEU A 247 7.20 -6.00 -12.65
C LEU A 247 6.09 -6.88 -12.08
N VAL A 248 6.28 -8.19 -12.13
CA VAL A 248 5.30 -9.20 -11.69
C VAL A 248 5.80 -9.93 -10.46
N ASP A 249 4.90 -10.48 -9.63
CA ASP A 249 5.26 -11.29 -8.47
C ASP A 249 6.31 -12.34 -8.86
N ALA A 250 7.41 -12.40 -8.11
CA ALA A 250 8.58 -13.20 -8.47
C ALA A 250 8.39 -14.72 -8.31
N TYR A 251 7.20 -15.16 -7.88
CA TYR A 251 6.81 -16.58 -7.86
C TYR A 251 5.51 -16.81 -8.64
N GLY A 252 4.49 -16.00 -8.36
CA GLY A 252 3.14 -16.16 -8.90
C GLY A 252 2.84 -15.39 -10.19
N GLY A 253 3.78 -14.57 -10.65
CA GLY A 253 3.61 -13.76 -11.86
C GLY A 253 2.44 -12.78 -11.77
N ASN A 254 1.94 -12.37 -12.93
CA ASN A 254 0.85 -11.40 -13.06
C ASN A 254 -0.52 -11.97 -12.68
N ASP A 255 -0.66 -13.29 -12.50
CA ASP A 255 -1.88 -13.91 -11.97
C ASP A 255 -2.09 -13.59 -10.48
N ILE A 256 -1.00 -13.19 -9.81
CA ILE A 256 -1.02 -12.88 -8.40
C ILE A 256 -0.96 -11.38 -8.17
N MET A 257 0.18 -10.77 -8.46
CA MET A 257 0.40 -9.37 -8.17
C MET A 257 1.35 -8.80 -9.21
N TRP A 258 1.17 -7.53 -9.56
CA TRP A 258 2.07 -6.85 -10.47
C TRP A 258 1.98 -5.33 -10.33
N MET A 259 2.99 -4.66 -10.84
CA MET A 259 3.07 -3.21 -10.92
C MET A 259 3.48 -2.76 -12.32
N GLU A 260 2.96 -1.60 -12.71
CA GLU A 260 3.27 -0.91 -13.95
C GLU A 260 3.83 0.46 -13.65
N LEU A 261 4.89 0.83 -14.36
CA LEU A 261 5.51 2.13 -14.29
C LEU A 261 5.62 2.67 -15.71
N THR A 262 4.93 3.78 -15.98
CA THR A 262 5.04 4.49 -17.24
C THR A 262 5.62 5.87 -16.99
N PHE A 263 6.70 6.20 -17.71
CA PHE A 263 7.36 7.49 -17.59
C PHE A 263 7.20 8.29 -18.88
N PHE A 264 6.77 9.54 -18.75
CA PHE A 264 6.65 10.52 -19.83
C PHE A 264 7.44 11.78 -19.46
N GLY A 265 8.72 11.81 -19.79
CA GLY A 265 9.62 12.91 -19.38
C GLY A 265 9.72 13.02 -17.86
N ASN A 266 9.15 14.10 -17.29
CA ASN A 266 9.11 14.32 -15.84
C ASN A 266 7.83 13.81 -15.17
N GLN A 267 6.99 13.01 -15.85
CA GLN A 267 5.77 12.43 -15.29
C GLN A 267 5.92 10.93 -15.09
N ILE A 268 5.19 10.41 -14.11
CA ILE A 268 5.05 8.98 -13.82
C ILE A 268 3.58 8.61 -13.68
N GLU A 269 3.21 7.46 -14.22
CA GLU A 269 2.03 6.69 -13.84
C GLU A 269 2.51 5.38 -13.20
N PHE A 270 2.16 5.17 -11.93
CA PHE A 270 2.52 3.98 -11.16
C PHE A 270 1.26 3.27 -10.68
N ASN A 271 0.93 2.15 -11.33
CA ASN A 271 -0.20 1.32 -10.96
C ASN A 271 0.26 0.02 -10.28
N SER A 272 -0.52 -0.47 -9.33
CA SER A 272 -0.33 -1.81 -8.77
C SER A 272 -1.64 -2.58 -8.74
N TYR A 273 -1.53 -3.89 -8.89
CA TYR A 273 -2.65 -4.81 -8.96
C TYR A 273 -2.40 -6.00 -8.04
N THR A 274 -3.45 -6.49 -7.41
CA THR A 274 -3.35 -7.63 -6.48
C THR A 274 -4.56 -8.54 -6.53
N SER A 275 -4.31 -9.85 -6.49
CA SER A 275 -5.28 -10.89 -6.18
C SER A 275 -5.39 -11.16 -4.68
N ARG A 276 -4.70 -10.38 -3.83
CA ARG A 276 -4.52 -10.68 -2.40
C ARG A 276 -3.94 -12.09 -2.21
N PHE A 277 -2.76 -12.36 -2.81
CA PHE A 277 -2.08 -13.65 -2.73
C PHE A 277 -2.88 -14.83 -3.31
N GLY A 278 -3.68 -14.59 -4.35
CA GLY A 278 -4.47 -15.62 -5.03
C GLY A 278 -5.89 -15.82 -4.48
N LEU A 279 -6.34 -14.96 -3.57
CA LEU A 279 -7.71 -15.00 -3.03
C LEU A 279 -8.76 -14.42 -3.98
N ILE A 280 -8.36 -13.56 -4.93
CA ILE A 280 -9.24 -12.87 -5.87
C ILE A 280 -8.65 -12.98 -7.28
N THR A 281 -9.33 -13.68 -8.17
CA THR A 281 -8.93 -13.79 -9.58
C THR A 281 -10.02 -13.25 -10.48
N PRO A 282 -9.71 -12.35 -11.45
CA PRO A 282 -8.37 -11.78 -11.73
C PRO A 282 -7.93 -10.73 -10.68
N PRO A 283 -6.61 -10.43 -10.58
CA PRO A 283 -6.11 -9.31 -9.80
C PRO A 283 -6.81 -8.00 -10.13
N LYS A 284 -7.03 -7.16 -9.11
CA LYS A 284 -7.69 -5.85 -9.25
C LYS A 284 -6.73 -4.71 -8.98
N LEU A 285 -7.01 -3.54 -9.56
CA LEU A 285 -6.29 -2.30 -9.27
C LEU A 285 -6.31 -2.04 -7.75
N HIS A 286 -5.13 -1.84 -7.19
CA HIS A 286 -4.91 -1.63 -5.76
C HIS A 286 -4.47 -0.20 -5.46
N MET A 287 -3.55 0.31 -6.28
CA MET A 287 -3.04 1.67 -6.22
C MET A 287 -2.88 2.21 -7.64
N SER A 288 -3.16 3.50 -7.82
CA SER A 288 -2.77 4.28 -8.99
C SER A 288 -2.18 5.60 -8.52
N PHE A 289 -0.93 5.89 -8.87
CA PHE A 289 -0.23 7.12 -8.50
C PHE A 289 0.19 7.85 -9.76
N GLN A 290 -0.23 9.10 -9.91
CA GLN A 290 0.12 9.95 -11.05
C GLN A 290 0.83 11.17 -10.54
N ALA A 291 2.07 11.40 -10.99
CA ALA A 291 2.90 12.43 -10.38
C ALA A 291 3.89 13.08 -11.35
N LYS A 292 4.37 14.25 -10.94
CA LYS A 292 5.48 14.97 -11.58
C LYS A 292 6.72 14.89 -10.72
N ARG A 293 7.87 14.81 -11.37
CA ARG A 293 9.16 14.87 -10.71
C ARG A 293 9.44 16.30 -10.29
N MET A 294 9.67 16.46 -9.00
CA MET A 294 10.01 17.72 -8.35
C MET A 294 11.44 17.62 -7.80
N HIS A 295 12.02 18.76 -7.45
CA HIS A 295 13.26 18.83 -6.67
C HIS A 295 14.43 17.98 -7.22
N PRO A 296 14.81 18.12 -8.51
CA PRO A 296 15.82 17.28 -9.16
C PRO A 296 17.20 17.38 -8.48
N GLU A 297 17.48 18.47 -7.77
CA GLU A 297 18.71 18.66 -7.00
C GLU A 297 18.89 17.62 -5.89
N LEU A 298 17.80 17.18 -5.24
CA LEU A 298 17.84 16.16 -4.19
C LEU A 298 18.27 14.81 -4.76
N ALA A 299 17.70 14.44 -5.91
CA ALA A 299 18.05 13.22 -6.64
C ALA A 299 19.49 13.26 -7.16
N ALA A 300 19.91 14.38 -7.76
CA ALA A 300 21.27 14.55 -8.27
C ALA A 300 22.33 14.45 -7.17
N GLN A 301 22.07 15.02 -5.99
CA GLN A 301 22.99 14.93 -4.84
C GLN A 301 23.09 13.49 -4.32
N ALA A 302 21.97 12.79 -4.18
CA ALA A 302 21.96 11.39 -3.78
C ALA A 302 22.72 10.52 -4.80
N ALA A 303 22.41 10.68 -6.09
CA ALA A 303 23.04 9.94 -7.17
C ALA A 303 24.57 10.10 -7.17
N LYS A 304 25.06 11.34 -7.02
CA LYS A 304 26.50 11.64 -6.92
C LYS A 304 27.15 10.95 -5.72
N THR A 305 26.47 10.94 -4.57
CA THR A 305 27.00 10.40 -3.32
C THR A 305 27.21 8.89 -3.40
N VAL A 306 26.28 8.16 -4.01
CA VAL A 306 26.34 6.69 -4.11
C VAL A 306 26.85 6.20 -5.47
N GLY A 307 27.20 7.10 -6.39
CA GLY A 307 27.69 6.77 -7.72
C GLY A 307 26.66 6.06 -8.60
N PHE A 308 25.42 6.53 -8.57
CA PHE A 308 24.27 5.97 -9.29
C PHE A 308 23.99 6.69 -10.63
N PRO A 309 23.44 6.01 -11.66
CA PRO A 309 23.17 4.56 -11.72
C PRO A 309 24.37 3.77 -12.27
N LYS A 310 24.57 2.55 -11.78
CA LYS A 310 25.51 1.55 -12.31
C LYS A 310 24.80 0.23 -12.52
N ASN A 311 25.13 -0.48 -13.61
CA ASN A 311 24.61 -1.82 -13.85
C ASN A 311 25.52 -2.84 -13.14
N VAL A 312 25.40 -2.87 -11.81
CA VAL A 312 26.09 -3.82 -10.93
C VAL A 312 25.06 -4.43 -9.98
N ILE A 313 25.32 -5.65 -9.50
CA ILE A 313 24.42 -6.35 -8.60
C ILE A 313 24.43 -5.63 -7.24
N ASP A 314 23.25 -5.23 -6.77
CA ASP A 314 23.07 -4.70 -5.41
C ASP A 314 22.87 -5.84 -4.40
N PHE A 315 22.01 -6.81 -4.77
CA PHE A 315 21.76 -8.02 -3.98
C PHE A 315 21.56 -9.21 -4.90
N ASP A 316 22.23 -10.34 -4.65
CA ASP A 316 22.22 -11.50 -5.56
C ASP A 316 21.13 -12.52 -5.18
N LEU A 317 20.15 -12.71 -6.06
CA LEU A 317 19.06 -13.70 -5.94
C LEU A 317 19.21 -14.84 -6.97
N SER A 318 20.42 -15.07 -7.49
CA SER A 318 20.69 -16.13 -8.48
C SER A 318 20.31 -17.53 -8.01
N LYS A 319 20.33 -17.76 -6.69
CA LYS A 319 19.90 -19.01 -6.03
C LYS A 319 18.38 -19.13 -5.84
N GLY A 320 17.62 -18.14 -6.30
CA GLY A 320 16.18 -18.05 -6.10
C GLY A 320 15.79 -17.42 -4.76
N LEU A 321 14.49 -17.28 -4.57
CA LEU A 321 13.88 -16.72 -3.38
C LEU A 321 13.57 -17.84 -2.36
N PRO A 322 13.82 -17.65 -1.05
CA PRO A 322 13.46 -18.63 -0.04
C PRO A 322 11.94 -18.84 0.01
N LYS A 323 11.50 -20.06 0.33
CA LYS A 323 10.08 -20.35 0.57
C LYS A 323 9.58 -19.53 1.78
N PRO A 324 8.52 -18.71 1.63
CA PRO A 324 7.92 -17.98 2.74
C PRO A 324 7.36 -18.90 3.83
N ASN A 325 7.29 -18.36 5.05
CA ASN A 325 6.68 -19.06 6.19
C ASN A 325 5.21 -18.62 6.36
N TRP A 326 4.30 -19.18 5.57
CA TRP A 326 2.86 -18.87 5.66
C TRP A 326 2.08 -19.81 6.60
N GLY A 327 2.78 -20.70 7.30
CA GLY A 327 2.17 -21.77 8.10
C GLY A 327 2.14 -23.11 7.38
N GLU A 328 1.86 -24.16 8.15
CA GLU A 328 1.65 -25.51 7.61
C GLU A 328 0.35 -25.54 6.79
N ASP A 329 0.32 -26.35 5.72
CA ASP A 329 -0.84 -26.53 4.84
C ASP A 329 -1.27 -25.29 4.00
N VAL A 330 -0.56 -24.16 4.06
CA VAL A 330 -0.79 -23.01 3.15
C VAL A 330 0.15 -23.10 1.94
N PRO A 331 -0.37 -23.26 0.72
CA PRO A 331 0.45 -23.30 -0.48
C PRO A 331 0.97 -21.90 -0.80
N GLN A 332 2.24 -21.84 -1.18
CA GLN A 332 2.85 -20.61 -1.64
C GLN A 332 2.23 -20.24 -2.99
N THR A 333 1.67 -19.04 -3.07
CA THR A 333 1.18 -18.44 -4.32
C THR A 333 2.00 -17.20 -4.71
N SER A 334 2.75 -16.63 -3.78
CA SER A 334 3.47 -15.36 -3.96
C SER A 334 4.87 -15.42 -3.38
N ALA A 335 5.75 -14.59 -3.91
CA ALA A 335 7.03 -14.23 -3.30
C ALA A 335 6.85 -13.20 -2.17
N SER A 336 5.93 -13.46 -1.23
CA SER A 336 5.65 -12.56 -0.10
C SER A 336 6.01 -13.19 1.24
N TYR A 337 6.66 -12.43 2.10
CA TYR A 337 7.15 -12.83 3.42
C TYR A 337 6.36 -12.06 4.46
N ILE A 338 5.62 -12.78 5.31
CA ILE A 338 4.62 -12.21 6.21
C ILE A 338 4.84 -12.78 7.60
N TRP A 339 4.83 -11.91 8.62
CA TRP A 339 4.83 -12.32 10.02
C TRP A 339 4.21 -11.25 10.90
N GLU A 340 3.54 -11.68 11.97
CA GLU A 340 2.95 -10.78 12.96
C GLU A 340 3.29 -11.34 14.35
N GLU A 341 4.00 -10.56 15.15
CA GLU A 341 4.33 -10.94 16.52
C GLU A 341 4.57 -9.68 17.37
N LYS A 342 3.80 -9.55 18.46
CA LYS A 342 3.89 -8.39 19.35
C LYS A 342 5.26 -8.33 20.05
N GLY A 343 5.78 -7.12 20.22
CA GLY A 343 7.03 -6.86 20.94
C GLY A 343 8.30 -7.18 20.16
N LYS A 344 8.21 -7.59 18.90
CA LYS A 344 9.35 -7.80 18.01
C LYS A 344 9.67 -6.56 17.19
N SER A 345 10.96 -6.30 17.01
CA SER A 345 11.43 -5.26 16.09
C SER A 345 11.18 -5.66 14.63
N LEU A 346 11.14 -4.65 13.76
CA LEU A 346 11.05 -4.80 12.30
C LEU A 346 12.08 -5.78 11.72
N ILE A 347 13.31 -5.76 12.25
CA ILE A 347 14.39 -6.67 11.81
C ILE A 347 14.12 -8.10 12.27
N GLU A 348 13.63 -8.30 13.50
CA GLU A 348 13.26 -9.63 14.00
C GLU A 348 12.11 -10.22 13.20
N LEU A 349 11.05 -9.46 12.96
CA LEU A 349 9.90 -9.89 12.16
C LEU A 349 10.35 -10.30 10.75
N GLY A 350 11.20 -9.51 10.10
CA GLY A 350 11.74 -9.84 8.76
C GLY A 350 12.58 -11.12 8.74
N LYS A 351 13.35 -11.39 9.80
CA LYS A 351 14.12 -12.64 9.94
C LYS A 351 13.18 -13.85 10.08
N ILE A 352 12.15 -13.76 10.92
CA ILE A 352 11.19 -14.84 11.14
C ILE A 352 10.36 -15.10 9.87
N ALA A 353 9.96 -14.03 9.19
CA ALA A 353 9.27 -14.09 7.91
C ALA A 353 10.11 -14.73 6.79
N LYS A 354 11.43 -14.84 6.97
CA LYS A 354 12.44 -15.27 5.98
C LYS A 354 12.61 -14.32 4.81
N ASP A 355 12.47 -13.02 5.05
CA ASP A 355 12.73 -12.01 4.02
C ASP A 355 14.21 -12.05 3.57
N PRO A 356 14.49 -12.27 2.27
CA PRO A 356 15.85 -12.46 1.77
C PRO A 356 16.69 -11.18 1.79
N TYR A 357 16.09 -10.01 1.56
CA TYR A 357 16.78 -8.72 1.53
C TYR A 357 16.14 -7.73 2.49
N ARG A 358 16.52 -7.84 3.77
CA ARG A 358 15.99 -7.02 4.86
C ARG A 358 16.60 -5.62 4.88
N ILE A 359 15.95 -4.73 5.62
CA ILE A 359 16.42 -3.36 5.79
C ILE A 359 17.82 -3.26 6.42
N ASP A 360 18.16 -4.09 7.39
CA ASP A 360 19.48 -4.05 8.04
C ASP A 360 20.63 -4.36 7.07
N GLN A 361 20.32 -4.82 5.85
CA GLN A 361 21.26 -5.13 4.80
C GLN A 361 21.33 -4.02 3.73
N MET A 362 20.40 -3.06 3.73
CA MET A 362 20.34 -2.00 2.72
C MET A 362 21.31 -0.86 3.05
N PRO A 363 22.07 -0.35 2.07
CA PRO A 363 23.07 0.69 2.29
C PRO A 363 22.46 2.10 2.48
N HIS A 364 23.25 3.00 3.06
CA HIS A 364 23.09 4.46 3.02
C HIS A 364 21.89 5.11 3.74
N LEU A 365 20.93 4.35 4.24
CA LEU A 365 19.80 4.88 5.00
C LEU A 365 20.17 5.25 6.45
N SER A 366 19.40 6.18 7.03
CA SER A 366 19.61 6.74 8.37
C SER A 366 18.30 6.76 9.15
N GLN A 367 18.37 7.14 10.43
CA GLN A 367 17.23 7.24 11.32
C GLN A 367 17.18 8.63 11.97
N LEU A 368 15.96 9.12 12.21
CA LEU A 368 15.72 10.32 13.00
C LEU A 368 14.67 10.02 14.05
N SER A 369 15.09 10.02 15.31
CA SER A 369 14.18 9.97 16.46
C SER A 369 13.75 11.37 16.87
N VAL A 370 12.45 11.57 16.97
CA VAL A 370 11.82 12.80 17.44
C VAL A 370 11.14 12.50 18.77
N GLU A 371 11.52 13.23 19.81
CA GLU A 371 10.83 13.26 21.10
C GLU A 371 10.01 14.56 21.18
N ILE A 372 8.76 14.46 21.62
CA ILE A 372 7.80 15.56 21.59
C ILE A 372 7.25 15.76 22.99
N HIS A 373 7.44 16.97 23.53
CA HIS A 373 6.84 17.38 24.79
C HIS A 373 5.56 18.13 24.49
N ARG A 374 4.43 17.45 24.69
CA ARG A 374 3.10 18.04 24.56
C ARG A 374 2.87 19.08 25.65
N THR A 375 2.16 20.14 25.30
CA THR A 375 1.64 21.14 26.22
C THR A 375 0.23 20.77 26.67
N GLU A 376 -0.32 21.43 27.70
CA GLU A 376 -1.73 21.22 28.09
C GLU A 376 -2.71 21.48 26.94
N LEU A 377 -2.36 22.38 26.00
CA LEU A 377 -3.17 22.65 24.80
C LEU A 377 -3.17 21.51 23.79
N THR A 378 -2.11 20.71 23.71
CA THR A 378 -1.87 19.70 22.67
C THR A 378 -1.92 18.26 23.21
N LYS A 379 -2.28 18.13 24.49
CA LYS A 379 -2.48 16.84 25.16
C LYS A 379 -3.70 16.14 24.56
N GLY A 380 -3.54 14.86 24.21
CA GLY A 380 -4.60 14.06 23.62
C GLY A 380 -4.95 14.40 22.16
N LYS A 381 -4.10 15.18 21.47
CA LYS A 381 -4.28 15.51 20.05
C LYS A 381 -3.41 14.63 19.16
N LYS A 382 -3.88 14.26 17.97
CA LYS A 382 -3.00 13.63 16.97
C LYS A 382 -1.92 14.61 16.53
N LEU A 383 -0.76 14.09 16.16
CA LEU A 383 0.34 14.93 15.69
C LEU A 383 0.78 14.52 14.29
N HIS A 384 0.86 15.49 13.39
CA HIS A 384 1.53 15.33 12.10
C HIS A 384 3.01 15.71 12.24
N LEU A 385 3.92 14.85 11.79
CA LEU A 385 5.37 15.06 11.87
C LEU A 385 5.93 15.18 10.46
N TYR A 386 6.10 16.40 9.98
CA TYR A 386 6.47 16.65 8.59
C TYR A 386 7.96 16.93 8.45
N LEU A 387 8.61 16.19 7.55
CA LEU A 387 9.95 16.46 7.07
C LEU A 387 9.88 17.04 5.66
N SER A 388 10.37 18.26 5.48
CA SER A 388 10.36 18.96 4.20
C SER A 388 11.75 19.48 3.80
N ASN A 389 11.95 19.70 2.50
CA ASN A 389 13.18 20.33 1.98
C ASN A 389 13.22 21.85 2.22
N ARG A 390 12.06 22.48 2.47
CA ARG A 390 11.87 23.91 2.76
C ARG A 390 10.98 24.08 3.99
N ALA A 391 11.22 25.12 4.77
CA ALA A 391 10.44 25.36 5.99
C ALA A 391 8.97 25.64 5.65
N LEU A 392 8.05 24.90 6.29
CA LEU A 392 6.61 25.17 6.23
C LEU A 392 6.21 26.35 7.13
N THR A 393 7.08 26.68 8.09
CA THR A 393 6.86 27.72 9.09
C THR A 393 7.93 28.81 9.05
N ASP A 394 7.55 30.01 9.48
CA ASP A 394 8.47 31.11 9.72
C ASP A 394 9.39 30.87 10.94
N LYS A 395 10.21 31.84 11.33
CA LYS A 395 11.14 31.66 12.45
C LYS A 395 10.41 31.46 13.80
N GLN A 396 9.20 31.98 13.93
CA GLN A 396 8.39 31.92 15.13
C GLN A 396 7.60 30.61 15.22
N GLY A 397 7.42 29.92 14.09
CA GLY A 397 6.67 28.66 13.99
C GLY A 397 5.33 28.80 13.30
N LYS A 398 4.96 30.00 12.83
CA LYS A 398 3.69 30.21 12.11
C LYS A 398 3.78 29.68 10.70
N PHE A 399 2.71 29.05 10.20
CA PHE A 399 2.59 28.59 8.83
C PHE A 399 2.88 29.73 7.85
N ILE A 400 3.67 29.43 6.83
CA ILE A 400 3.88 30.33 5.71
C ILE A 400 2.72 30.10 4.74
N THR A 401 1.71 30.97 4.83
CA THR A 401 0.43 30.76 4.17
C THR A 401 0.24 31.57 2.88
N GLN A 402 -0.68 31.09 2.05
CA GLN A 402 -1.27 31.80 0.92
C GLN A 402 -2.78 31.49 0.94
N PHE A 403 -3.62 32.54 0.91
CA PHE A 403 -5.08 32.43 1.07
C PHE A 403 -5.54 31.69 2.34
N GLY A 404 -4.76 31.76 3.42
CA GLY A 404 -5.09 31.14 4.71
C GLY A 404 -4.59 29.70 4.88
N TYR A 405 -4.13 29.04 3.82
CA TYR A 405 -3.57 27.68 3.87
C TYR A 405 -2.06 27.69 3.72
N ILE A 406 -1.36 26.62 4.13
CA ILE A 406 0.07 26.47 3.84
C ILE A 406 0.28 26.59 2.34
N ARG A 407 1.30 27.35 1.94
CA ARG A 407 1.65 27.48 0.52
C ARG A 407 1.88 26.10 -0.12
N GLU A 408 1.20 25.85 -1.23
CA GLU A 408 1.29 24.61 -1.99
C GLU A 408 2.73 24.28 -2.41
N ASP A 409 3.52 25.27 -2.84
CA ASP A 409 4.93 25.07 -3.22
C ASP A 409 5.85 24.64 -2.06
N LEU A 410 5.39 24.80 -0.81
CA LEU A 410 6.08 24.29 0.38
C LEU A 410 5.60 22.88 0.72
N LEU A 411 4.31 22.58 0.56
CA LEU A 411 3.75 21.24 0.71
C LEU A 411 4.35 20.26 -0.30
N ASP A 412 4.51 20.68 -1.56
CA ASP A 412 5.21 19.91 -2.59
C ASP A 412 6.67 19.60 -2.23
N GLY A 413 7.23 20.27 -1.22
CA GLY A 413 8.55 20.02 -0.65
C GLY A 413 8.59 18.96 0.46
N LEU A 414 7.45 18.35 0.82
CA LEU A 414 7.36 17.29 1.82
C LEU A 414 8.02 16.00 1.34
N LEU A 415 8.87 15.42 2.18
CA LEU A 415 9.62 14.18 1.90
C LEU A 415 9.18 13.02 2.80
N ALA A 416 8.59 13.32 3.96
CA ALA A 416 7.91 12.36 4.83
C ALA A 416 6.85 13.09 5.66
N PHE A 417 5.69 12.47 5.86
CA PHE A 417 4.52 13.10 6.48
C PHE A 417 3.69 12.14 7.38
N PRO A 418 4.31 11.41 8.33
CA PRO A 418 3.59 10.54 9.26
C PRO A 418 2.66 11.28 10.22
N GLU A 419 1.63 10.57 10.67
CA GLU A 419 0.74 10.94 11.76
C GLU A 419 0.95 9.99 12.94
N ILE A 420 1.14 10.54 14.15
CA ILE A 420 1.19 9.74 15.37
C ILE A 420 -0.02 9.98 16.25
N SER A 421 -0.38 8.92 16.99
CA SER A 421 -1.57 8.87 17.81
C SER A 421 -1.57 9.92 18.92
N SER A 422 -2.76 10.14 19.48
CA SER A 422 -3.00 11.07 20.59
C SER A 422 -2.18 10.79 21.87
N LYS A 423 -1.65 9.56 21.99
CA LYS A 423 -0.93 9.06 23.18
C LYS A 423 0.59 8.96 22.96
N GLU A 424 1.05 9.01 21.72
CA GLU A 424 2.48 8.90 21.41
C GLU A 424 3.18 10.26 21.55
N ASN A 425 4.38 10.22 22.13
CA ASN A 425 5.28 11.38 22.32
C ASN A 425 6.65 11.15 21.68
N HIS A 426 6.80 10.05 20.96
CA HIS A 426 8.03 9.66 20.33
C HIS A 426 7.72 9.04 18.98
N PHE A 427 8.50 9.41 17.98
CA PHE A 427 8.47 8.77 16.67
C PHE A 427 9.89 8.60 16.15
N THR A 428 10.14 7.52 15.43
CA THR A 428 11.41 7.34 14.72
C THR A 428 11.13 7.19 13.24
N PHE A 429 11.56 8.19 12.46
CA PHE A 429 11.65 8.06 11.01
C PHE A 429 12.68 6.99 10.70
N THR A 430 12.20 5.90 10.12
CA THR A 430 13.03 4.84 9.61
C THR A 430 13.33 5.09 8.13
N TYR A 431 14.40 4.47 7.60
CA TYR A 431 14.71 4.54 6.17
C TYR A 431 14.93 5.96 5.62
N LEU A 432 15.40 6.88 6.46
CA LEU A 432 15.51 8.28 6.07
C LEU A 432 16.75 8.49 5.21
N HIS A 433 16.54 9.06 4.04
CA HIS A 433 17.62 9.52 3.18
C HIS A 433 18.50 10.55 3.91
N PRO A 434 19.84 10.51 3.77
CA PRO A 434 20.69 11.54 4.37
C PRO A 434 20.41 12.91 3.74
N GLY A 435 20.46 13.97 4.56
CA GLY A 435 20.16 15.31 4.07
C GLY A 435 19.88 16.34 5.15
N LYS A 436 19.55 17.54 4.70
CA LYS A 436 19.02 18.62 5.54
C LYS A 436 17.50 18.64 5.40
N TYR A 437 16.83 18.76 6.53
CA TYR A 437 15.37 18.76 6.62
C TYR A 437 14.89 19.91 7.48
N PHE A 438 13.68 20.39 7.22
CA PHE A 438 12.90 21.13 8.19
C PHE A 438 11.90 20.17 8.83
N LEU A 439 11.93 20.09 10.16
CA LEU A 439 10.96 19.32 10.94
C LEU A 439 9.87 20.26 11.42
N THR A 440 8.62 19.92 11.10
CA THR A 440 7.42 20.62 11.56
C THR A 440 6.50 19.60 12.22
N VAL A 441 6.31 19.73 13.53
CA VAL A 441 5.32 18.97 14.30
C VAL A 441 4.08 19.84 14.46
N ILE A 442 2.94 19.28 14.12
CA ILE A 442 1.65 19.98 14.05
C ILE A 442 0.67 19.17 14.91
N ALA A 443 0.11 19.78 15.94
CA ALA A 443 -1.03 19.22 16.65
C ALA A 443 -2.30 19.62 15.90
N ASP A 444 -2.99 18.60 15.42
CA ASP A 444 -4.30 18.70 14.78
C ASP A 444 -5.34 19.04 15.86
N MET A 445 -5.81 20.28 15.85
CA MET A 445 -6.64 20.82 16.91
C MET A 445 -8.13 20.54 16.70
N ASP A 446 -8.58 20.47 15.45
CA ASP A 446 -9.98 20.29 15.04
C ASP A 446 -10.29 18.89 14.49
N ALA A 447 -9.29 18.00 14.42
CA ALA A 447 -9.40 16.62 13.99
C ALA A 447 -9.82 16.46 12.52
N ASP A 448 -9.41 17.41 11.66
CA ASP A 448 -9.68 17.35 10.22
C ASP A 448 -8.66 16.48 9.44
N GLY A 449 -7.56 16.09 10.09
CA GLY A 449 -6.53 15.20 9.57
C GLY A 449 -5.50 15.86 8.65
N TYR A 450 -5.45 17.20 8.57
CA TYR A 450 -4.44 17.91 7.80
C TYR A 450 -4.07 19.26 8.41
N PRO A 451 -2.89 19.82 8.10
CA PRO A 451 -2.52 21.12 8.66
C PRO A 451 -3.47 22.25 8.24
N SER A 452 -4.11 22.86 9.22
CA SER A 452 -5.16 23.87 8.98
C SER A 452 -5.07 25.07 9.95
N PRO A 453 -5.75 26.20 9.66
CA PRO A 453 -5.80 27.34 10.59
C PRO A 453 -6.37 26.95 11.96
N GLY A 454 -5.70 27.36 13.03
CA GLY A 454 -6.06 26.98 14.40
C GLY A 454 -5.17 25.89 15.01
N ASP A 455 -4.45 25.13 14.18
CA ASP A 455 -3.49 24.12 14.61
C ASP A 455 -2.32 24.68 15.39
N ILE A 456 -1.71 23.85 16.23
CA ILE A 456 -0.59 24.24 17.07
C ILE A 456 0.71 23.62 16.58
N THR A 457 1.74 24.46 16.44
CA THR A 457 3.07 24.10 15.97
C THR A 457 4.14 24.54 16.96
N HIS A 458 5.40 24.50 16.54
CA HIS A 458 6.56 24.94 17.31
C HIS A 458 7.48 25.81 16.46
N SER A 459 8.41 26.51 17.12
CA SER A 459 9.42 27.31 16.42
C SER A 459 10.23 26.44 15.45
N ARG A 460 10.55 27.02 14.28
CA ARG A 460 11.19 26.34 13.17
C ARG A 460 12.44 25.56 13.59
N THR A 461 12.45 24.27 13.22
CA THR A 461 13.54 23.35 13.53
C THR A 461 14.16 22.80 12.25
N GLN A 462 15.47 23.01 12.09
CA GLN A 462 16.23 22.41 10.99
C GLN A 462 17.04 21.23 11.54
N VAL A 463 17.03 20.12 10.83
CA VAL A 463 17.70 18.88 11.21
C VAL A 463 18.66 18.47 10.11
N VAL A 464 19.85 17.98 10.48
CA VAL A 464 20.82 17.39 9.56
C VAL A 464 20.97 15.92 9.88
N VAL A 465 20.65 15.07 8.92
CA VAL A 465 20.74 13.61 9.02
C VAL A 465 21.95 13.17 8.22
N LYS A 466 22.96 12.65 8.91
CA LYS A 466 24.20 12.17 8.29
C LYS A 466 23.99 10.75 7.76
N PRO A 467 24.74 10.30 6.73
CA PRO A 467 24.66 8.92 6.25
C PRO A 467 24.93 7.89 7.36
N LYS A 468 24.15 6.80 7.38
CA LYS A 468 24.27 5.69 8.33
C LYS A 468 24.29 6.15 9.79
N SER A 469 23.48 7.16 10.12
CA SER A 469 23.41 7.73 11.46
C SER A 469 22.05 7.57 12.09
N HIS A 470 22.01 7.72 13.41
CA HIS A 470 20.79 7.84 14.19
C HIS A 470 20.79 9.21 14.89
N THR A 471 20.09 10.18 14.31
CA THR A 471 19.95 11.53 14.87
C THR A 471 18.78 11.57 15.85
N LYS A 472 18.91 12.36 16.93
CA LYS A 472 17.83 12.61 17.89
C LYS A 472 17.51 14.10 17.96
N VAL A 473 16.23 14.45 18.00
CA VAL A 473 15.72 15.81 18.13
C VAL A 473 14.60 15.85 19.17
N VAL A 474 14.54 16.90 19.98
CA VAL A 474 13.51 17.11 21.00
C VAL A 474 12.73 18.38 20.70
N ILE A 475 11.40 18.27 20.59
CA ILE A 475 10.48 19.40 20.42
C ILE A 475 9.85 19.72 21.79
N LYS A 476 10.27 20.83 22.39
CA LYS A 476 9.87 21.20 23.77
C LYS A 476 8.60 22.05 23.88
N ASN A 477 8.32 22.86 22.87
CA ASN A 477 7.33 23.94 22.94
C ASN A 477 6.34 23.87 21.77
N LEU A 478 5.41 22.92 21.82
CA LEU A 478 4.30 22.81 20.86
C LEU A 478 3.15 23.73 21.32
N ASN A 479 3.30 25.04 21.07
CA ASN A 479 2.40 26.09 21.58
C ASN A 479 2.14 27.26 20.60
N VAL A 480 2.66 27.19 19.38
CA VAL A 480 2.48 28.25 18.37
C VAL A 480 1.19 27.98 17.62
N ARG A 481 0.09 28.64 18.03
CA ARG A 481 -1.19 28.56 17.33
C ARG A 481 -1.06 29.16 15.94
N ASN A 482 -1.64 28.57 14.91
CA ASN A 482 -1.61 29.08 13.52
C ASN A 482 -2.79 29.97 13.20
#